data_AF-A0A6S5RZN7-F1
#
_entry.id   AF-A0A6S5RZN7-F1
#
_cell.length_a   1.000
_cell.length_b   1.000
_cell.length_c   1.000
_cell.angle_alpha   90.00
_cell.angle_beta   90.00
_cell.angle_gamma   90.00
#
_symmetry.space_group_name_H-M   'P 1'
#
loop_
_entity.id
_entity.type
_entity.pdbx_description
1 polymer ?
#
loop_
_entity_poly.entity_id
_entity_poly.type
_entity_poly.pdbx_seq_one_letter_code
_entity_poly.pdbx_strand_id
1 'polypeptide(L)'
;MSSILSGYIHCFACELEAVQHNREVLSQLPECGAYLVRSMFSFLPNSRGHCYYGHLIHFAAFYKEFYIYDPEWLQEFEALLERLYWDSGEVLHTWSGERRIWRSARFQEPLPVRGIPISSREVLEDLRGATQD
;
A
#
# COMPACT_ATOMS: atom_id res chain seq x y z
N MET A 1 -20.94 12.53 3.65
CA MET A 1 -19.93 12.78 2.59
C MET A 1 -18.96 11.61 2.53
N SER A 2 -18.33 11.37 1.40
CA SER A 2 -17.45 10.20 1.16
C SER A 2 -16.00 10.64 0.93
N SER A 3 -15.05 9.75 1.20
CA SER A 3 -13.63 9.97 0.93
C SER A 3 -13.06 8.84 0.09
N ILE A 4 -11.98 9.14 -0.61
CA ILE A 4 -11.21 8.16 -1.36
C ILE A 4 -9.88 7.98 -0.64
N LEU A 5 -9.50 6.74 -0.39
CA LEU A 5 -8.12 6.37 -0.11
C LEU A 5 -7.54 5.79 -1.40
N SER A 6 -6.38 6.27 -1.80
CA SER A 6 -5.69 5.73 -2.97
C SER A 6 -4.20 5.67 -2.72
N GLY A 7 -3.53 4.75 -3.39
CA GLY A 7 -2.11 4.56 -3.14
C GLY A 7 -1.48 3.48 -3.98
N TYR A 8 -0.22 3.20 -3.67
CA TYR A 8 0.56 2.18 -4.31
C TYR A 8 1.46 1.46 -3.32
N ILE A 9 1.83 0.22 -3.64
CA ILE A 9 2.82 -0.61 -2.96
C ILE A 9 3.80 -1.05 -4.04
N HIS A 10 5.06 -0.65 -3.87
CA HIS A 10 6.12 -0.89 -4.83
C HIS A 10 7.06 -2.00 -4.36
N CYS A 11 7.47 -2.82 -5.32
CA CYS A 11 8.48 -3.84 -5.14
C CYS A 11 9.53 -3.72 -6.26
N PHE A 12 10.78 -3.42 -5.92
CA PHE A 12 11.94 -3.36 -6.83
C PHE A 12 12.34 -4.74 -7.37
N ALA A 13 12.14 -5.79 -6.57
CA ALA A 13 12.42 -7.17 -6.95
C ALA A 13 11.67 -7.55 -8.23
N CYS A 14 12.39 -8.04 -9.23
CA CYS A 14 11.89 -8.34 -10.58
C CYS A 14 11.72 -9.85 -10.84
N GLU A 15 12.07 -10.67 -9.85
CA GLU A 15 11.99 -12.12 -9.88
C GLU A 15 10.53 -12.57 -9.99
N LEU A 16 10.29 -13.62 -10.78
CA LEU A 16 8.95 -14.18 -10.94
C LEU A 16 8.36 -14.67 -9.61
N GLU A 17 9.20 -15.16 -8.71
CA GLU A 17 8.83 -15.61 -7.37
C GLU A 17 8.20 -14.46 -6.54
N ALA A 18 8.81 -13.27 -6.56
CA ALA A 18 8.30 -12.07 -5.90
C ALA A 18 6.91 -11.66 -6.42
N VAL A 19 6.74 -11.75 -7.75
CA VAL A 19 5.48 -11.46 -8.42
C VAL A 19 4.40 -12.47 -8.05
N GLN A 20 4.74 -13.77 -8.04
CA GLN A 20 3.83 -14.86 -7.70
C GLN A 20 3.38 -14.76 -6.24
N HIS A 21 4.33 -14.62 -5.31
CA HIS A 21 4.05 -14.45 -3.88
C HIS A 21 3.05 -13.32 -3.62
N ASN A 22 3.28 -12.12 -4.17
CA ASN A 22 2.37 -11.00 -3.96
C ASN A 22 0.99 -11.22 -4.59
N ARG A 23 0.92 -11.87 -5.76
CA ARG A 23 -0.37 -12.22 -6.38
C ARG A 23 -1.16 -13.22 -5.53
N GLU A 24 -0.49 -14.20 -4.94
CA GLU A 24 -1.09 -15.18 -4.03
C GLU A 24 -1.59 -14.52 -2.74
N VAL A 25 -0.84 -13.59 -2.17
CA VAL A 25 -1.28 -12.83 -0.99
C VAL A 25 -2.54 -12.02 -1.30
N LEU A 26 -2.57 -11.30 -2.43
CA LEU A 26 -3.74 -10.52 -2.84
C LEU A 26 -4.95 -11.42 -3.18
N SER A 27 -4.73 -12.62 -3.74
CA SER A 27 -5.82 -13.55 -4.05
C SER A 27 -6.46 -14.16 -2.79
N GLN A 28 -5.80 -14.08 -1.64
CA GLN A 28 -6.37 -14.50 -0.34
C GLN A 28 -7.18 -13.40 0.35
N LEU A 29 -7.21 -12.16 -0.19
CA LEU A 29 -8.06 -11.11 0.35
C LEU A 29 -9.55 -11.47 0.21
N PRO A 30 -10.39 -11.04 1.17
CA PRO A 30 -11.83 -11.24 1.09
C PRO A 30 -12.43 -10.49 -0.11
N GLU A 31 -13.59 -10.97 -0.57
CA GLU A 31 -14.35 -10.33 -1.64
C GLU A 31 -15.26 -9.20 -1.12
N CYS A 32 -15.70 -9.27 0.13
CA CYS A 32 -16.55 -8.29 0.79
C CYS A 32 -16.42 -8.36 2.32
N GLY A 33 -16.98 -7.36 3.03
CA GLY A 33 -17.13 -7.39 4.49
C GLY A 33 -15.89 -7.02 5.31
N ALA A 34 -14.79 -6.66 4.67
CA ALA A 34 -13.58 -6.12 5.30
C ALA A 34 -13.28 -4.71 4.79
N TYR A 35 -12.40 -3.97 5.47
CA TYR A 35 -11.94 -2.69 4.96
C TYR A 35 -11.18 -2.86 3.65
N LEU A 36 -10.33 -3.89 3.56
CA LEU A 36 -9.56 -4.21 2.37
C LEU A 36 -10.10 -5.45 1.67
N VAL A 37 -10.60 -5.26 0.45
CA VAL A 37 -11.10 -6.36 -0.39
C VAL A 37 -10.25 -6.48 -1.65
N ARG A 38 -10.24 -7.69 -2.22
CA ARG A 38 -9.41 -8.02 -3.39
C ARG A 38 -9.59 -7.07 -4.56
N SER A 39 -10.82 -6.67 -4.85
CA SER A 39 -11.19 -5.83 -6.00
C SER A 39 -10.67 -4.39 -5.92
N MET A 40 -10.20 -3.94 -4.75
CA MET A 40 -9.58 -2.62 -4.58
C MET A 40 -8.17 -2.56 -5.17
N PHE A 41 -7.53 -3.72 -5.41
CA PHE A 41 -6.13 -3.79 -5.82
C PHE A 41 -5.98 -4.16 -7.30
N SER A 42 -5.01 -3.52 -7.96
CA SER A 42 -4.59 -3.86 -9.32
C SER A 42 -3.09 -4.07 -9.37
N PHE A 43 -2.66 -5.19 -9.93
CA PHE A 43 -1.26 -5.58 -10.05
C PHE A 43 -0.73 -5.23 -11.45
N LEU A 44 0.18 -4.26 -11.54
CA LEU A 44 0.90 -3.98 -12.78
C LEU A 44 2.19 -4.80 -12.79
N PRO A 45 2.31 -5.78 -13.70
CA PRO A 45 3.52 -6.57 -13.81
C PRO A 45 4.69 -5.73 -14.29
N ASN A 46 5.89 -6.24 -14.06
CA ASN A 46 7.09 -5.75 -14.70
C ASN A 46 7.02 -6.08 -16.21
N SER A 47 6.28 -5.29 -16.98
CA SER A 47 6.24 -5.42 -18.43
C SER A 47 7.35 -4.56 -19.01
N ARG A 48 8.44 -5.23 -19.40
CA ARG A 48 9.52 -4.77 -20.29
C ARG A 48 9.15 -3.52 -21.09
N GLY A 49 9.37 -2.32 -20.53
CA GLY A 49 9.17 -1.05 -21.22
C GLY A 49 8.51 0.09 -20.43
N HIS A 50 7.68 -0.17 -19.42
CA HIS A 50 6.91 0.90 -18.74
C HIS A 50 7.19 1.08 -17.24
N CYS A 51 7.72 0.07 -16.55
CA CYS A 51 8.09 0.18 -15.14
C CYS A 51 9.62 0.23 -15.02
N TYR A 52 10.13 1.23 -14.29
CA TYR A 52 11.58 1.42 -14.10
C TYR A 52 12.22 0.21 -13.41
N TYR A 53 11.58 -0.34 -12.37
CA TYR A 53 11.97 -1.59 -11.69
C TYR A 53 10.78 -2.31 -11.04
N GLY A 54 10.80 -3.65 -11.12
CA GLY A 54 9.87 -4.57 -10.46
C GLY A 54 8.39 -4.36 -10.77
N HIS A 55 7.50 -4.71 -9.83
CA HIS A 55 6.04 -4.59 -9.98
C HIS A 55 5.44 -3.54 -9.05
N LEU A 56 4.28 -3.03 -9.46
CA LEU A 56 3.53 -2.03 -8.71
C LEU A 56 2.12 -2.57 -8.42
N ILE A 57 1.69 -2.48 -7.17
CA ILE A 57 0.33 -2.77 -6.76
C ILE A 57 -0.33 -1.44 -6.44
N HIS A 58 -1.37 -1.07 -7.17
CA HIS A 58 -2.16 0.13 -6.92
C HIS A 58 -3.39 -0.27 -6.15
N PHE A 59 -3.88 0.62 -5.32
CA PHE A 59 -5.16 0.42 -4.68
C PHE A 59 -5.98 1.71 -4.64
N ALA A 60 -7.29 1.56 -4.65
CA ALA A 60 -8.22 2.64 -4.38
C ALA A 60 -9.45 2.10 -3.67
N ALA A 61 -9.95 2.87 -2.71
CA ALA A 61 -11.14 2.55 -1.94
C ALA A 61 -11.99 3.80 -1.75
N PHE A 62 -13.32 3.63 -1.78
CA PHE A 62 -14.30 4.68 -1.58
C PHE A 62 -15.13 4.37 -0.36
N TYR A 63 -14.88 5.07 0.74
CA TYR A 63 -15.53 4.83 2.01
C TYR A 63 -16.55 5.93 2.35
N LYS A 64 -17.62 5.52 3.02
CA LYS A 64 -18.62 6.42 3.56
C LYS A 64 -18.14 6.92 4.93
N GLU A 65 -18.24 8.23 5.18
CA GLU A 65 -17.97 8.84 6.51
C GLU A 65 -16.53 8.63 7.04
N PHE A 66 -15.57 8.37 6.16
CA PHE A 66 -14.18 8.09 6.49
C PHE A 66 -13.33 9.37 6.35
N TYR A 67 -13.41 10.29 7.32
CA TYR A 67 -12.78 11.62 7.21
C TYR A 67 -11.33 11.68 7.68
N ILE A 68 -10.92 10.68 8.45
CA ILE A 68 -9.58 10.45 8.98
C ILE A 68 -9.29 8.96 8.87
N TYR A 69 -8.02 8.56 8.99
CA TYR A 69 -7.67 7.15 9.04
C TYR A 69 -8.29 6.45 10.24
N ASP A 70 -9.14 5.46 9.95
CA ASP A 70 -9.63 4.51 10.93
C ASP A 70 -8.47 3.62 11.44
N PRO A 71 -8.30 3.43 12.76
CA PRO A 71 -7.26 2.57 13.32
C PRO A 71 -7.37 1.09 12.88
N GLU A 72 -8.59 0.57 12.70
CA GLU A 72 -8.82 -0.82 12.24
C GLU A 72 -8.44 -0.96 10.77
N TRP A 73 -8.80 0.02 9.93
CA TRP A 73 -8.34 0.06 8.54
C TRP A 73 -6.81 0.05 8.47
N LEU A 74 -6.17 0.86 9.31
CA LEU A 74 -4.71 0.95 9.38
C LEU A 74 -4.08 -0.39 9.77
N GLN A 75 -4.66 -1.06 10.77
CA GLN A 75 -4.22 -2.38 11.20
C GLN A 75 -4.38 -3.42 10.08
N GLU A 76 -5.51 -3.44 9.37
CA GLU A 76 -5.71 -4.33 8.22
C GLU A 76 -4.70 -4.07 7.10
N PHE A 77 -4.41 -2.80 6.81
CA PHE A 77 -3.45 -2.42 5.79
C PHE A 77 -2.02 -2.84 6.16
N GLU A 78 -1.61 -2.61 7.40
CA GLU A 78 -0.29 -3.01 7.88
C GLU A 78 -0.16 -4.54 7.93
N ALA A 79 -1.20 -5.26 8.34
CA ALA A 79 -1.22 -6.72 8.28
C ALA A 79 -1.13 -7.26 6.84
N LEU A 80 -1.72 -6.58 5.86
CA LEU A 80 -1.52 -6.89 4.45
C LEU A 80 -0.07 -6.64 4.02
N LEU A 81 0.50 -5.49 4.35
CA LEU A 81 1.90 -5.18 4.03
C LEU A 81 2.86 -6.24 4.57
N GLU A 82 2.69 -6.67 5.83
CA GLU A 82 3.56 -7.67 6.44
C GLU A 82 3.49 -9.06 5.78
N ARG A 83 2.44 -9.34 5.01
CA ARG A 83 2.31 -10.57 4.21
C ARG A 83 2.95 -10.45 2.83
N LEU A 84 3.07 -9.24 2.31
CA LEU A 84 3.64 -8.97 0.98
C LEU A 84 5.16 -9.00 1.00
N TYR A 85 5.75 -9.18 -0.18
CA TYR A 85 7.15 -8.94 -0.48
C TYR A 85 7.28 -7.60 -1.22
N TRP A 86 7.72 -6.55 -0.54
CA TRP A 86 7.64 -5.15 -1.00
C TRP A 86 8.78 -4.30 -0.43
N ASP A 87 8.95 -3.07 -0.92
CA ASP A 87 9.91 -2.10 -0.39
C ASP A 87 9.23 -0.90 0.24
N SER A 88 8.40 -0.21 -0.54
CA SER A 88 7.72 1.01 -0.08
C SER A 88 6.25 0.98 -0.44
N GLY A 89 5.45 1.72 0.33
CA GLY A 89 4.04 1.92 0.03
C GLY A 89 3.64 3.35 0.39
N GLU A 90 2.66 3.88 -0.32
CA GLU A 90 2.12 5.20 -0.06
C GLU A 90 0.59 5.15 -0.15
N VAL A 91 -0.08 5.84 0.77
CA VAL A 91 -1.52 6.06 0.74
C VAL A 91 -1.80 7.55 0.90
N LEU A 92 -2.66 8.08 0.05
CA LEU A 92 -3.26 9.41 0.17
C LEU A 92 -4.71 9.28 0.64
N HIS A 93 -5.06 10.07 1.64
CA HIS A 93 -6.43 10.28 2.07
C HIS A 93 -6.98 11.58 1.45
N THR A 94 -7.87 11.49 0.46
CA THR A 94 -8.23 12.66 -0.37
C THR A 94 -8.96 13.77 0.37
N TRP A 95 -9.61 13.47 1.50
CA TRP A 95 -10.34 14.46 2.29
C TRP A 95 -9.42 15.27 3.22
N SER A 96 -8.71 14.60 4.14
CA SER A 96 -7.73 15.24 5.05
C SER A 96 -6.47 15.74 4.34
N GLY A 97 -6.16 15.24 3.14
CA GLY A 97 -4.89 15.50 2.46
C GLY A 97 -3.69 14.78 3.07
N GLU A 98 -3.90 14.01 4.14
CA GLU A 98 -2.86 13.24 4.81
C GLU A 98 -2.29 12.17 3.87
N ARG A 99 -0.97 12.10 3.80
CA ARG A 99 -0.23 11.04 3.11
C ARG A 99 0.49 10.20 4.14
N ARG A 100 0.42 8.88 3.99
CA ARG A 100 1.20 7.94 4.79
C ARG A 100 2.15 7.18 3.89
N ILE A 101 3.39 7.05 4.34
CA ILE A 101 4.44 6.34 3.63
C ILE A 101 4.93 5.22 4.53
N TRP A 102 5.01 4.01 4.00
CA TRP A 102 5.57 2.84 4.67
C TRP A 102 6.86 2.43 3.97
N ARG A 103 7.79 1.91 4.77
CA ARG A 103 9.00 1.25 4.29
C ARG A 103 9.10 -0.13 4.92
N SER A 104 9.56 -1.08 4.13
CA SER A 104 9.79 -2.45 4.56
C SER A 104 11.21 -2.61 5.08
N ALA A 105 11.43 -3.63 5.92
CA ALA A 105 12.77 -3.98 6.39
C ALA A 105 13.74 -4.38 5.27
N ARG A 106 13.23 -4.70 4.06
CA ARG A 106 14.06 -5.07 2.90
C ARG A 106 14.91 -3.90 2.37
N PHE A 107 14.58 -2.66 2.73
CA PHE A 107 15.45 -1.52 2.45
C PHE A 107 16.81 -1.59 3.15
N GLN A 108 16.90 -2.33 4.26
CA GLN A 108 18.13 -2.44 5.04
C GLN A 108 19.02 -3.58 4.53
N GLU A 109 18.42 -4.70 4.13
CA GLU A 109 19.13 -5.87 3.60
C GLU A 109 18.24 -6.73 2.66
N PRO A 110 18.84 -7.49 1.72
CA PRO A 110 18.10 -8.45 0.91
C PRO A 110 17.51 -9.57 1.78
N LEU A 111 16.19 -9.76 1.70
CA LEU A 111 15.45 -10.79 2.42
C LEU A 111 14.88 -11.83 1.45
N PRO A 112 14.67 -13.09 1.87
CA PRO A 112 14.03 -14.10 1.02
C PRO A 112 12.60 -13.68 0.63
N VAL A 113 12.08 -14.22 -0.47
CA VAL A 113 10.70 -13.94 -0.92
C VAL A 113 9.71 -14.54 0.08
N ARG A 114 9.17 -13.68 0.94
CA ARG A 114 8.12 -13.96 1.93
C ARG A 114 7.52 -12.63 2.41
N GLY A 115 6.60 -12.70 3.38
CA GLY A 115 6.12 -11.51 4.08
C GLY A 115 7.26 -10.72 4.73
N ILE A 116 7.29 -9.40 4.50
CA ILE A 116 8.34 -8.50 4.99
C ILE A 116 7.77 -7.54 6.04
N PRO A 117 8.39 -7.47 7.23
CA PRO A 117 7.93 -6.56 8.28
C PRO A 117 8.10 -5.11 7.87
N ILE A 118 7.22 -4.27 8.41
CA ILE A 118 7.32 -2.82 8.27
C ILE A 118 8.52 -2.34 9.11
N SER A 119 9.42 -1.56 8.49
CA SER A 119 10.51 -0.90 9.21
C SER A 119 10.11 0.47 9.75
N SER A 120 9.29 1.21 8.99
CA SER A 120 8.84 2.54 9.39
C SER A 120 7.53 2.91 8.72
N ARG A 121 6.79 3.80 9.40
CA ARG A 121 5.66 4.53 8.87
C ARG A 121 5.86 6.02 9.13
N GLU A 122 5.77 6.82 8.08
CA GLU A 122 5.87 8.28 8.12
C GLU A 122 4.49 8.87 7.80
N VAL A 123 4.10 9.90 8.54
CA VAL A 123 2.87 10.67 8.27
C VAL A 123 3.28 12.03 7.75
N LEU A 124 2.80 12.37 6.56
CA LEU A 124 2.98 13.66 5.93
C LEU A 124 1.62 14.35 5.91
N GLU A 125 1.44 15.31 6.80
CA GLU A 125 0.24 16.14 6.82
C GLU A 125 0.25 17.11 5.64
N ASP A 126 -0.95 17.48 5.20
CA ASP A 126 -1.12 18.47 4.15
C ASP A 126 -0.63 19.85 4.64
N LEU A 127 0.50 20.32 4.08
CA LEU A 127 1.05 21.65 4.37
C LEU A 127 0.14 22.81 3.92
N ARG A 128 -1.02 22.54 3.31
CA ARG A 128 -2.01 23.57 2.96
C ARG A 128 -2.60 24.31 4.17
N GLY A 129 -2.30 23.90 5.41
CA GLY A 129 -2.59 24.64 6.63
C GLY A 129 -1.42 25.45 7.23
N ALA A 130 -0.19 25.34 6.70
CA ALA A 130 1.02 25.93 7.31
C ALA A 130 1.28 27.41 6.93
N THR A 131 0.26 28.12 6.45
CA THR A 131 0.30 29.58 6.25
C THR A 131 -0.97 30.21 6.82
N GLN A 132 -1.01 30.32 8.15
CA GLN A 132 -1.72 31.38 8.87
C GLN A 132 -0.86 31.74 10.08
N ASP A 133 0.14 32.59 9.86
CA ASP A 133 0.73 33.50 10.85
C ASP A 133 1.17 34.77 10.13
#